data_AF-A0A250WYU0-F1
#
_entry.id   AF-A0A250WYU0-F1
#
_cell.length_a   1.000
_cell.length_b   1.000
_cell.length_c   1.000
_cell.angle_alpha   90.00
_cell.angle_beta   90.00
_cell.angle_gamma   90.00
#
_symmetry.space_group_name_H-M   'P 1'
#
loop_
_entity.id
_entity.type
_entity.pdbx_description
1 polymer ?
#
loop_
_entity_poly.entity_id
_entity_poly.type
_entity_poly.pdbx_seq_one_letter_code
_entity_poly.pdbx_strand_id
1 'polypeptide(L)'
;MAANATFSYKDHVQVLNGFLAKSDGKDKLTALIQYACMFLSAGEPGNVKKIQASVTAARKVFRVMRPLESIVPIINQPGFTGKQHVILEAVGKIKAILMALYFGGDHFVWAHQIGIVPANKTSAERWQKISLYSWALGSVCTMFQETWQIVGLTVVRQEGETEEEYNKRVDAARDQIHQRLLVLLHACVQAALACGLLQVLPFKPRTVGALGIIASAMNCYFLLPSYPKLAVKSKQLARKEYLLLRQTGLWGMQINVLDETFLELFNLSIKRKGPTEDASS
;
A
#
# COMPACT_ATOMS: atom_id res chain seq x y z
N MET A 1 -2.37 33.42 -22.85
CA MET A 1 -1.72 32.13 -23.15
C MET A 1 -1.29 31.50 -21.82
N ALA A 2 -1.93 30.42 -21.43
CA ALA A 2 -1.72 29.76 -20.14
C ALA A 2 -0.94 28.47 -20.36
N ALA A 3 0.24 28.35 -19.73
CA ALA A 3 1.01 27.13 -19.73
C ALA A 3 0.19 25.99 -19.11
N ASN A 4 0.08 24.88 -19.85
CA ASN A 4 -0.37 23.60 -19.33
C ASN A 4 0.59 23.20 -18.21
N ALA A 5 0.07 22.95 -17.01
CA ALA A 5 0.85 22.29 -15.96
C ALA A 5 0.94 20.80 -16.30
N THR A 6 1.70 20.47 -17.35
CA THR A 6 2.22 19.14 -17.57
C THR A 6 3.33 18.93 -16.55
N PHE A 7 3.27 17.81 -15.82
CA PHE A 7 4.36 17.37 -14.97
C PHE A 7 5.67 17.45 -15.76
N SER A 8 6.64 18.23 -15.28
CA SER A 8 7.90 18.33 -15.99
C SER A 8 8.69 17.05 -15.76
N TYR A 9 9.35 16.54 -16.80
CA TYR A 9 10.30 15.43 -16.68
C TYR A 9 11.31 15.68 -15.54
N LYS A 10 11.71 16.96 -15.34
CA LYS A 10 12.60 17.37 -14.25
C LYS A 10 12.03 17.08 -12.87
N ASP A 11 10.72 17.25 -12.66
CA ASP A 11 10.06 17.02 -11.38
C ASP A 11 10.04 15.52 -11.04
N HIS A 12 9.78 14.67 -12.03
CA HIS A 12 9.85 13.21 -11.88
C HIS A 12 11.26 12.73 -11.55
N VAL A 13 12.28 13.27 -12.25
CA VAL A 13 13.68 12.95 -11.99
C VAL A 13 14.11 13.40 -10.60
N GLN A 14 13.64 14.56 -10.13
CA GLN A 14 13.95 15.05 -8.79
C GLN A 14 13.34 14.17 -7.69
N VAL A 15 12.08 13.76 -7.85
CA VAL A 15 11.42 12.81 -6.93
C VAL A 15 12.16 11.48 -6.90
N LEU A 16 12.56 10.97 -8.05
CA LEU A 16 13.31 9.72 -8.16
C LEU A 16 14.70 9.83 -7.52
N ASN A 17 15.40 10.95 -7.75
CA ASN A 17 16.68 11.22 -7.09
C ASN A 17 16.53 11.26 -5.57
N GLY A 18 15.48 11.88 -5.03
CA GLY A 18 15.20 11.90 -3.60
C GLY A 18 14.90 10.51 -3.02
N PHE A 19 14.17 9.69 -3.77
CA PHE A 19 13.89 8.30 -3.38
C PHE A 19 15.17 7.45 -3.37
N LEU A 20 15.96 7.50 -4.44
CA LEU A 20 17.20 6.73 -4.60
C LEU A 20 18.33 7.22 -3.67
N ALA A 21 18.30 8.48 -3.22
CA ALA A 21 19.27 8.99 -2.25
C ALA A 21 19.15 8.31 -0.87
N LYS A 22 17.96 7.86 -0.50
CA LYS A 22 17.70 7.21 0.79
C LYS A 22 18.06 5.72 0.74
N SER A 23 18.74 5.22 1.77
CA SER A 23 19.00 3.77 1.95
C SER A 23 17.71 2.95 1.88
N ASP A 24 16.63 3.50 2.43
CA ASP A 24 15.29 2.91 2.40
C ASP A 24 14.71 2.75 1.01
N GLY A 25 14.85 3.76 0.16
CA GLY A 25 14.40 3.67 -1.23
C GLY A 25 15.15 2.57 -1.98
N LYS A 26 16.47 2.49 -1.77
CA LYS A 26 17.30 1.40 -2.34
C LYS A 26 16.86 0.02 -1.84
N ASP A 27 16.58 -0.12 -0.54
CA ASP A 27 16.07 -1.37 0.04
C ASP A 27 14.73 -1.81 -0.58
N LYS A 28 13.76 -0.89 -0.70
CA LYS A 28 12.42 -1.24 -1.24
C LYS A 28 12.45 -1.50 -2.73
N LEU A 29 13.28 -0.79 -3.49
CA LEU A 29 13.47 -1.06 -4.90
C LEU A 29 14.15 -2.42 -5.14
N THR A 30 15.19 -2.74 -4.36
CA THR A 30 15.83 -4.06 -4.43
C THR A 30 14.88 -5.17 -3.99
N ALA A 31 13.96 -4.92 -3.04
CA ALA A 31 12.87 -5.85 -2.73
C ALA A 31 11.98 -6.13 -3.95
N LEU A 32 11.57 -5.08 -4.65
CA LEU A 32 10.76 -5.20 -5.86
C LEU A 32 11.46 -6.04 -6.92
N ILE A 33 12.74 -5.78 -7.17
CA ILE A 33 13.56 -6.55 -8.12
C ILE A 33 13.67 -8.02 -7.67
N GLN A 34 13.94 -8.28 -6.39
CA GLN A 34 14.02 -9.65 -5.87
C GLN A 34 12.75 -10.44 -6.16
N TYR A 35 11.58 -9.87 -5.86
CA TYR A 35 10.32 -10.59 -6.05
C TYR A 35 9.90 -10.65 -7.52
N ALA A 36 10.28 -9.68 -8.35
CA ALA A 36 10.16 -9.77 -9.81
C ALA A 36 10.99 -10.95 -10.35
N CYS A 37 12.24 -11.10 -9.92
CA CYS A 37 13.06 -12.25 -10.27
C CYS A 37 12.46 -13.58 -9.77
N MET A 38 11.87 -13.59 -8.57
CA MET A 38 11.18 -14.77 -8.04
C MET A 38 9.97 -15.15 -8.90
N PHE A 39 9.19 -14.17 -9.34
CA PHE A 39 8.05 -14.37 -10.24
C PHE A 39 8.51 -14.92 -11.60
N LEU A 40 9.52 -14.31 -12.21
CA LEU A 40 10.05 -14.67 -13.53
C LEU A 40 10.72 -16.05 -13.52
N SER A 41 11.54 -16.34 -12.51
CA SER A 41 12.20 -17.65 -12.38
C SER A 41 11.23 -18.78 -12.05
N ALA A 42 10.05 -18.48 -11.51
CA ALA A 42 9.05 -19.46 -11.10
C ALA A 42 9.56 -20.55 -10.13
N GLY A 43 10.71 -20.35 -9.49
CA GLY A 43 11.38 -21.34 -8.65
C GLY A 43 12.48 -22.14 -9.34
N GLU A 44 12.62 -22.02 -10.67
CA GLU A 44 13.61 -22.76 -11.44
C GLU A 44 15.04 -22.22 -11.22
N PRO A 45 16.05 -23.11 -11.18
CA PRO A 45 17.44 -22.70 -11.12
C PRO A 45 17.86 -22.03 -12.43
N GLY A 46 18.58 -20.91 -12.34
CA GLY A 46 19.04 -20.18 -13.52
C GLY A 46 19.62 -18.81 -13.18
N ASN A 47 19.98 -18.05 -14.21
CA ASN A 47 20.60 -16.72 -14.03
C ASN A 47 19.68 -15.76 -13.25
N VAL A 48 18.37 -15.80 -13.52
CA VAL A 48 17.37 -14.99 -12.80
C VAL A 48 17.34 -15.33 -11.30
N LYS A 49 17.50 -16.61 -10.94
CA LYS A 49 17.56 -17.04 -9.55
C LYS A 49 18.83 -16.56 -8.84
N LYS A 50 19.97 -16.52 -9.54
CA LYS A 50 21.22 -15.95 -9.02
C LYS A 50 21.08 -14.44 -8.78
N ILE A 51 20.45 -13.71 -9.69
CA ILE A 51 20.14 -12.29 -9.50
C ILE A 51 19.23 -12.11 -8.28
N GLN A 52 18.17 -12.93 -8.15
CA GLN A 52 17.30 -12.91 -6.96
C GLN A 52 18.13 -13.05 -5.67
N ALA A 53 19.04 -14.02 -5.60
CA ALA A 53 19.87 -14.25 -4.42
C ALA A 53 20.82 -13.08 -4.11
N SER A 54 21.48 -12.53 -5.14
CA SER A 54 22.38 -11.37 -5.01
C SER A 54 21.64 -10.13 -4.49
N VAL A 55 20.48 -9.82 -5.07
CA VAL A 55 19.65 -8.69 -4.64
C VAL A 55 19.10 -8.91 -3.24
N THR A 56 18.75 -10.15 -2.88
CA THR A 56 18.33 -10.51 -1.50
C THR A 56 19.43 -10.24 -0.49
N ALA A 57 20.68 -10.58 -0.80
CA ALA A 57 21.82 -10.29 0.07
C ALA A 57 22.08 -8.79 0.22
N ALA A 58 22.03 -8.03 -0.90
CA ALA A 58 22.22 -6.58 -0.89
C ALA A 58 21.18 -5.85 -0.01
N ARG A 59 19.91 -6.29 -0.04
CA ARG A 59 18.85 -5.75 0.82
C ARG A 59 19.21 -5.80 2.30
N LYS A 60 19.87 -6.86 2.76
CA LYS A 60 20.22 -7.02 4.18
C LYS A 60 21.23 -5.96 4.62
N VAL A 61 22.18 -5.60 3.76
CA VAL A 61 23.15 -4.51 4.02
C VAL A 61 22.43 -3.17 4.25
N PHE A 62 21.41 -2.85 3.45
CA PHE A 62 20.65 -1.61 3.62
C PHE A 62 19.81 -1.57 4.91
N ARG A 63 19.66 -2.69 5.63
CA ARG A 63 18.85 -2.78 6.84
C ARG A 63 19.63 -2.96 8.13
N VAL A 64 20.96 -2.83 8.12
CA VAL A 64 21.81 -3.09 9.30
C VAL A 64 21.39 -2.32 10.56
N MET A 65 20.87 -1.10 10.41
CA MET A 65 20.40 -0.28 11.54
C MET A 65 18.93 -0.45 11.90
N ARG A 66 18.14 -1.18 11.09
CA ARG A 66 16.69 -1.36 11.31
C ARG A 66 16.31 -2.07 12.60
N PRO A 67 17.07 -3.06 13.11
CA PRO A 67 16.78 -3.63 14.43
C PRO A 67 16.79 -2.57 15.52
N LEU A 68 17.78 -1.67 15.52
CA LEU A 68 17.89 -0.59 16.51
C LEU A 68 16.74 0.40 16.36
N GLU A 69 16.47 0.86 15.14
CA GLU A 69 15.34 1.77 14.85
C GLU A 69 13.99 1.18 15.31
N SER A 70 13.81 -0.13 15.15
CA SER A 70 12.58 -0.82 15.57
C SER A 70 12.39 -0.82 17.09
N ILE A 71 13.48 -0.77 17.87
CA ILE A 71 13.44 -0.77 19.34
C ILE A 71 13.37 0.66 19.91
N VAL A 72 13.78 1.69 19.16
CA VAL A 72 13.76 3.10 19.61
C VAL A 72 12.43 3.52 20.28
N PRO A 73 11.23 3.17 19.75
CA PRO A 73 9.97 3.52 20.42
C PRO A 73 9.83 2.94 21.83
N ILE A 74 10.42 1.76 22.08
CA ILE A 74 10.39 1.09 23.38
C ILE A 74 11.41 1.71 24.33
N ILE A 75 12.61 2.03 23.84
CA ILE A 75 13.66 2.67 24.67
C ILE A 75 13.24 4.07 25.10
N ASN A 76 12.73 4.88 24.17
CA ASN A 76 12.36 6.27 24.46
C ASN A 76 11.10 6.36 25.31
N GLN A 77 10.21 5.35 25.23
CA GLN A 77 8.96 5.32 25.97
C GLN A 77 8.72 3.89 26.49
N PRO A 78 9.36 3.48 27.60
CA PRO A 78 9.27 2.11 28.11
C PRO A 78 7.87 1.82 28.69
N GLY A 79 7.22 2.79 29.33
CA GLY A 79 5.89 2.66 29.92
C GLY A 79 4.72 2.90 28.97
N PHE A 80 3.50 2.77 29.49
CA PHE A 80 2.27 3.20 28.81
C PHE A 80 2.05 4.68 29.06
N THR A 81 1.78 5.44 28.00
CA THR A 81 1.65 6.90 28.06
C THR A 81 0.23 7.36 28.40
N GLY A 82 -0.76 6.48 28.22
CA GLY A 82 -2.18 6.77 28.43
C GLY A 82 -2.79 7.70 27.38
N LYS A 83 -2.01 8.08 26.35
CA LYS A 83 -2.50 8.92 25.24
C LYS A 83 -3.39 8.15 24.28
N GLN A 84 -3.24 6.82 24.26
CA GLN A 84 -4.07 5.92 23.47
C GLN A 84 -4.60 4.79 24.34
N HIS A 85 -5.59 4.05 23.83
CA HIS A 85 -6.10 2.87 24.51
C HIS A 85 -4.95 1.89 24.79
N VAL A 86 -4.84 1.39 26.03
CA VAL A 86 -3.68 0.61 26.50
C VAL A 86 -3.38 -0.60 25.61
N ILE A 87 -4.41 -1.24 25.07
CA ILE A 87 -4.26 -2.36 24.12
C ILE A 87 -3.54 -1.91 22.84
N LEU A 88 -3.86 -0.73 22.32
CA LEU A 88 -3.25 -0.22 21.08
C LEU A 88 -1.78 0.15 21.28
N GLU A 89 -1.44 0.73 22.44
CA GLU A 89 -0.06 0.99 22.84
C GLU A 89 0.73 -0.31 23.01
N ALA A 90 0.12 -1.33 23.64
CA ALA A 90 0.73 -2.65 23.83
C ALA A 90 1.01 -3.33 22.48
N VAL A 91 0.03 -3.33 21.56
CA VAL A 91 0.20 -3.88 20.21
C VAL A 91 1.31 -3.15 19.45
N GLY A 92 1.44 -1.83 19.62
CA GLY A 92 2.53 -1.05 19.03
C GLY A 92 3.91 -1.48 19.52
N LYS A 93 4.07 -1.69 20.83
CA LYS A 93 5.32 -2.19 21.43
C LYS A 93 5.63 -3.61 21.00
N ILE A 94 4.63 -4.49 20.99
CA ILE A 94 4.78 -5.88 20.51
C ILE A 94 5.24 -5.88 19.06
N LYS A 95 4.61 -5.08 18.19
CA LYS A 95 5.03 -4.90 16.80
C LYS A 95 6.49 -4.45 16.69
N ALA A 96 6.92 -3.49 17.50
CA ALA A 96 8.31 -3.02 17.53
C ALA A 96 9.31 -4.15 17.88
N ILE A 97 9.02 -4.96 18.90
CA ILE A 97 9.82 -6.14 19.26
C ILE A 97 9.85 -7.15 18.11
N LEU A 98 8.70 -7.44 17.50
CA LEU A 98 8.59 -8.37 16.38
C LEU A 98 9.38 -7.90 15.15
N MET A 99 9.37 -6.59 14.85
CA MET A 99 10.20 -6.05 13.77
C MET A 99 11.68 -6.13 14.10
N ALA A 100 12.07 -5.90 15.35
CA ALA A 100 13.44 -6.08 15.78
C ALA A 100 13.91 -7.54 15.64
N LEU A 101 13.06 -8.51 16.02
CA LEU A 101 13.33 -9.95 15.82
C LEU A 101 13.39 -10.32 14.33
N TYR A 102 12.50 -9.76 13.51
CA TYR A 102 12.52 -9.94 12.06
C TYR A 102 13.87 -9.52 11.47
N PHE A 103 14.26 -8.26 11.68
CA PHE A 103 15.53 -7.75 11.14
C PHE A 103 16.74 -8.43 11.78
N GLY A 104 16.72 -8.69 13.09
CA GLY A 104 17.79 -9.37 13.80
C GLY A 104 18.05 -10.78 13.25
N GLY A 105 16.99 -11.56 13.03
CA GLY A 105 17.09 -12.89 12.42
C GLY A 105 17.61 -12.84 10.98
N ASP A 106 17.17 -11.86 10.17
CA ASP A 106 17.66 -11.66 8.81
C ASP A 106 19.19 -11.41 8.79
N HIS A 107 19.69 -10.62 9.74
CA HIS A 107 21.12 -10.34 9.90
C HIS A 107 21.92 -11.52 10.45
N PHE A 108 21.35 -12.30 11.37
CA PHE A 108 21.99 -13.53 11.83
C PHE A 108 22.19 -14.51 10.66
N VAL A 109 21.15 -14.72 9.85
CA VAL A 109 21.22 -15.58 8.66
C VAL A 109 22.24 -15.04 7.66
N TRP A 110 22.27 -13.73 7.46
CA TRP A 110 23.25 -13.09 6.58
C TRP A 110 24.69 -13.27 7.07
N ALA A 111 24.95 -13.02 8.35
CA ALA A 111 26.26 -13.17 8.97
C ALA A 111 26.77 -14.62 8.90
N HIS A 112 25.86 -15.60 9.02
CA HIS A 112 26.16 -17.00 8.74
C HIS A 112 26.51 -17.24 7.25
N GLN A 113 25.74 -16.69 6.31
CA GLN A 113 25.98 -16.85 4.87
C GLN A 113 27.34 -16.31 4.40
N ILE A 114 27.86 -15.27 5.05
CA ILE A 114 29.17 -14.68 4.75
C ILE A 114 30.31 -15.23 5.64
N GLY A 115 30.02 -16.22 6.50
CA GLY A 115 31.03 -16.92 7.30
C GLY A 115 31.48 -16.20 8.57
N ILE A 116 30.83 -15.11 8.98
CA ILE A 116 31.17 -14.39 10.23
C ILE A 116 30.70 -15.17 11.46
N VAL A 117 29.53 -15.79 11.40
CA VAL A 117 28.98 -16.57 12.51
C VAL A 117 29.20 -18.06 12.25
N PRO A 118 29.94 -18.78 13.11
CA PRO A 118 30.09 -20.23 13.05
C PRO A 118 28.81 -20.91 13.57
N ALA A 119 27.72 -20.72 12.85
CA ALA A 119 26.45 -21.38 13.13
C ALA A 119 26.29 -22.62 12.26
N ASN A 120 25.72 -23.68 12.81
CA ASN A 120 25.30 -24.82 12.02
C ASN A 120 24.13 -24.43 11.10
N LYS A 121 24.02 -25.09 9.93
CA LYS A 121 22.94 -24.86 8.94
C LYS A 121 21.55 -24.87 9.57
N THR A 122 21.30 -25.78 10.51
CA THR A 122 20.04 -25.89 11.26
C THR A 122 19.71 -24.63 12.06
N SER A 123 20.72 -23.97 12.65
CA SER A 123 20.52 -22.73 13.41
C SER A 123 20.15 -21.58 12.48
N ALA A 124 20.81 -21.46 11.33
CA ALA A 124 20.45 -20.44 10.34
C ALA A 124 19.01 -20.62 9.81
N GLU A 125 18.59 -21.86 9.55
CA GLU A 125 17.21 -22.15 9.14
C GLU A 125 16.19 -21.79 10.23
N ARG A 126 16.50 -22.06 11.50
CA ARG A 126 15.64 -21.67 12.64
C ARG A 126 15.51 -20.15 12.74
N TRP A 127 16.62 -19.41 12.65
CA TRP A 127 16.61 -17.95 12.68
C TRP A 127 15.87 -17.34 11.48
N GLN A 128 15.98 -17.96 10.30
CA GLN A 128 15.19 -17.55 9.13
C GLN A 128 13.68 -17.74 9.37
N LYS A 129 13.26 -18.86 9.97
CA LYS A 129 11.86 -19.09 10.32
C LYS A 129 11.35 -18.11 11.36
N ILE A 130 12.11 -17.90 12.45
CA ILE A 130 11.77 -16.92 13.50
C ILE A 130 11.59 -15.55 12.88
N SER A 131 12.53 -15.11 12.04
CA SER A 131 12.46 -13.84 11.33
C SER A 131 11.14 -13.70 10.54
N LEU A 132 10.80 -14.70 9.73
CA LEU A 132 9.57 -14.68 8.92
C LEU A 132 8.29 -14.73 9.76
N TYR A 133 8.25 -15.51 10.85
CA TYR A 133 7.11 -15.53 11.77
C TYR A 133 6.94 -14.19 12.49
N SER A 134 8.03 -13.57 12.95
CA SER A 134 7.97 -12.25 13.58
C SER A 134 7.48 -11.18 12.60
N TRP A 135 7.89 -11.26 11.33
CA TRP A 135 7.38 -10.37 10.28
C TRP A 135 5.88 -10.57 9.99
N ALA A 136 5.43 -11.82 9.89
CA ALA A 136 4.02 -12.15 9.71
C ALA A 136 3.18 -11.60 10.87
N LEU A 137 3.61 -11.85 12.11
CA LEU A 137 2.89 -11.39 13.30
C LEU A 137 2.90 -9.87 13.45
N GLY A 138 4.00 -9.19 13.10
CA GLY A 138 4.02 -7.72 13.07
C GLY A 138 3.11 -7.13 12.00
N SER A 139 2.87 -7.85 10.90
CA SER A 139 1.87 -7.49 9.90
C SER A 139 0.46 -7.62 10.47
N VAL A 140 0.17 -8.68 11.24
CA VAL A 140 -1.11 -8.84 11.97
C VAL A 140 -1.32 -7.73 13.00
N CYS A 141 -0.28 -7.33 13.75
CA CYS A 141 -0.36 -6.17 14.63
C CYS A 141 -0.75 -4.89 13.87
N THR A 142 -0.19 -4.69 12.67
CA THR A 142 -0.55 -3.56 11.81
C THR A 142 -2.01 -3.63 11.37
N MET A 143 -2.49 -4.81 10.96
CA MET A 143 -3.90 -5.01 10.61
C MET A 143 -4.83 -4.63 11.76
N PHE A 144 -4.51 -5.07 12.98
CA PHE A 144 -5.28 -4.74 14.18
C PHE A 144 -5.29 -3.22 14.45
N GLN A 145 -4.11 -2.58 14.39
CA GLN A 145 -3.99 -1.14 14.63
C GLN A 145 -4.77 -0.30 13.61
N GLU A 146 -4.63 -0.60 12.31
CA GLU A 146 -5.33 0.17 11.28
C GLU A 146 -6.84 -0.08 11.31
N THR A 147 -7.27 -1.32 11.58
CA THR A 147 -8.71 -1.63 11.76
C THR A 147 -9.30 -0.83 12.91
N TRP A 148 -8.62 -0.81 14.07
CA TRP A 148 -9.06 -0.02 15.22
C TRP A 148 -9.16 1.48 14.89
N GLN A 149 -8.16 2.02 14.20
CA GLN A 149 -8.12 3.43 13.84
C GLN A 149 -9.16 3.79 12.77
N ILE A 150 -9.46 2.91 11.82
CA ILE A 150 -10.55 3.09 10.84
C ILE A 150 -11.89 3.11 11.56
N VAL A 151 -12.15 2.15 12.47
CA VAL A 151 -13.40 2.12 13.24
C VAL A 151 -13.55 3.39 14.07
N GLY A 152 -12.48 3.87 14.71
CA GLY A 152 -12.48 5.12 15.47
C GLY A 152 -12.70 6.40 14.64
N LEU A 153 -12.52 6.34 13.31
CA LEU A 153 -12.80 7.46 12.39
C LEU A 153 -14.23 7.42 11.83
N THR A 154 -15.04 6.43 12.21
CA THR A 154 -16.44 6.33 11.75
C THR A 154 -17.23 7.54 12.25
N VAL A 155 -17.80 8.30 11.32
CA VAL A 155 -18.55 9.51 11.63
C VAL A 155 -20.02 9.15 11.84
N VAL A 156 -20.50 9.30 13.07
CA VAL A 156 -21.93 9.23 13.39
C VAL A 156 -22.51 10.65 13.40
N ARG A 157 -23.69 10.81 12.80
CA ARG A 157 -24.42 12.07 12.75
C ARG A 157 -24.88 12.47 14.15
N GLN A 158 -24.65 13.72 14.52
CA GLN A 158 -25.04 14.24 15.83
C GLN A 158 -26.45 14.87 15.76
N GLU A 159 -27.20 14.81 16.85
CA GLU A 159 -28.51 15.45 16.93
C GLU A 159 -28.36 16.97 16.83
N GLY A 160 -29.14 17.61 15.96
CA GLY A 160 -29.07 19.05 15.70
C GLY A 160 -27.94 19.50 14.77
N GLU A 161 -27.14 18.58 14.23
CA GLU A 161 -26.05 18.88 13.30
C GLU A 161 -26.59 19.22 11.89
N THR A 162 -26.07 20.30 11.32
CA THR A 162 -26.41 20.71 9.94
C THR A 162 -25.80 19.76 8.91
N GLU A 163 -26.43 19.64 7.73
CA GLU A 163 -25.90 18.81 6.63
C GLU A 163 -24.47 19.22 6.22
N GLU A 164 -24.18 20.52 6.25
CA GLU A 164 -22.87 21.04 5.84
C GLU A 164 -21.75 20.66 6.83
N GLU A 165 -22.03 20.73 8.13
CA GLU A 165 -21.10 20.31 9.19
C GLU A 165 -20.86 18.79 9.18
N TYR A 166 -21.94 18.02 8.99
CA TYR A 166 -21.86 16.57 8.86
C TYR A 166 -21.00 16.17 7.66
N ASN A 167 -21.28 16.72 6.47
CA ASN A 167 -20.52 16.42 5.25
C ASN A 167 -19.04 16.81 5.38
N LYS A 168 -18.73 17.94 6.03
CA LYS A 168 -17.34 18.35 6.28
C LYS A 168 -16.59 17.35 7.17
N ARG A 169 -17.24 16.79 8.20
CA ARG A 169 -16.65 15.75 9.05
C ARG A 169 -16.47 14.43 8.30
N VAL A 170 -17.46 14.05 7.49
CA VAL A 170 -17.40 12.84 6.65
C VAL A 170 -16.24 12.94 5.66
N ASP A 171 -16.10 14.07 4.96
CA ASP A 171 -15.01 14.27 4.00
C ASP A 171 -13.64 14.24 4.68
N ALA A 172 -13.51 14.89 5.85
CA ALA A 172 -12.26 14.87 6.62
C ALA A 172 -11.89 13.46 7.13
N ALA A 173 -12.88 12.65 7.51
CA ALA A 173 -12.67 11.26 7.92
C ALA A 173 -12.35 10.35 6.73
N ARG A 174 -13.01 10.58 5.58
CA ARG A 174 -12.85 9.78 4.37
C ARG A 174 -11.41 9.73 3.88
N ASP A 175 -10.74 10.87 3.82
CA ASP A 175 -9.34 10.94 3.38
C ASP A 175 -8.41 10.14 4.31
N GLN A 176 -8.63 10.24 5.63
CA GLN A 176 -7.87 9.48 6.61
C GLN A 176 -8.16 7.98 6.49
N ILE A 177 -9.43 7.60 6.35
CA ILE A 177 -9.84 6.19 6.17
C ILE A 177 -9.21 5.60 4.92
N HIS A 178 -9.20 6.31 3.79
CA HIS A 178 -8.57 5.82 2.56
C HIS A 178 -7.06 5.54 2.74
N GLN A 179 -6.33 6.45 3.39
CA GLN A 179 -4.90 6.22 3.66
C GLN A 179 -4.68 5.00 4.56
N ARG A 180 -5.51 4.84 5.59
CA ARG A 180 -5.44 3.69 6.50
C ARG A 180 -5.82 2.38 5.85
N LEU A 181 -6.83 2.38 4.98
CA LEU A 181 -7.22 1.20 4.19
C LEU A 181 -6.09 0.73 3.28
N LEU A 182 -5.31 1.65 2.69
CA LEU A 182 -4.11 1.29 1.93
C LEU A 182 -3.05 0.60 2.80
N VAL A 183 -2.82 1.09 4.02
CA VAL A 183 -1.88 0.47 4.96
C VAL A 183 -2.41 -0.89 5.45
N LEU A 184 -3.71 -1.01 5.70
CA LEU A 184 -4.36 -2.27 6.06
C LEU A 184 -4.22 -3.30 4.94
N LEU A 185 -4.54 -2.92 3.70
CA LEU A 185 -4.38 -3.78 2.52
C LEU A 185 -2.93 -4.22 2.37
N HIS A 186 -1.97 -3.29 2.54
CA HIS A 186 -0.56 -3.62 2.54
C HIS A 186 -0.20 -4.67 3.58
N ALA A 187 -0.66 -4.49 4.82
CA ALA A 187 -0.42 -5.44 5.90
C ALA A 187 -1.00 -6.84 5.62
N CYS A 188 -2.19 -6.91 4.99
CA CYS A 188 -2.77 -8.18 4.54
C CYS A 188 -1.88 -8.86 3.48
N VAL A 189 -1.40 -8.11 2.48
CA VAL A 189 -0.49 -8.63 1.45
C VAL A 189 0.85 -9.07 2.06
N GLN A 190 1.39 -8.32 3.02
CA GLN A 190 2.62 -8.68 3.76
C GLN A 190 2.45 -9.98 4.54
N ALA A 191 1.33 -10.15 5.26
CA ALA A 191 1.04 -11.37 6.00
C ALA A 191 0.87 -12.58 5.05
N ALA A 192 0.13 -12.43 3.95
CA ALA A 192 -0.04 -13.48 2.96
C ALA A 192 1.30 -13.89 2.30
N LEU A 193 2.14 -12.90 1.99
CA LEU A 193 3.49 -13.13 1.46
C LEU A 193 4.37 -13.89 2.47
N ALA A 194 4.34 -13.50 3.74
CA ALA A 194 5.08 -14.18 4.80
C ALA A 194 4.63 -15.64 4.96
N CYS A 195 3.31 -15.91 4.95
CA CYS A 195 2.76 -17.25 4.98
C CYS A 195 3.21 -18.10 3.77
N GLY A 196 3.28 -17.49 2.59
CA GLY A 196 3.79 -18.15 1.39
C GLY A 196 5.29 -18.47 1.46
N LEU A 197 6.11 -17.57 2.00
CA LEU A 197 7.55 -17.80 2.19
C LEU A 197 7.84 -18.82 3.31
N LEU A 198 7.01 -18.88 4.34
CA LEU A 198 7.07 -19.90 5.39
C LEU A 198 6.53 -21.27 4.94
N GLN A 199 5.91 -21.35 3.75
CA GLN A 199 5.22 -22.55 3.25
C GLN A 199 4.09 -23.03 4.17
N VAL A 200 3.50 -22.12 4.98
CA VAL A 200 2.29 -22.41 5.77
C VAL A 200 1.10 -22.62 4.84
N LEU A 201 1.07 -21.87 3.73
CA LEU A 201 0.12 -22.04 2.65
C LEU A 201 0.85 -22.60 1.42
N PRO A 202 0.25 -23.55 0.68
CA PRO A 202 0.88 -24.21 -0.48
C PRO A 202 0.85 -23.31 -1.72
N PHE A 203 1.41 -22.10 -1.63
CA PHE A 203 1.49 -21.17 -2.74
C PHE A 203 2.58 -21.54 -3.72
N LYS A 204 2.27 -21.46 -5.02
CA LYS A 204 3.27 -21.62 -6.08
C LYS A 204 4.30 -20.49 -6.00
N PRO A 205 5.57 -20.72 -6.38
CA PRO A 205 6.60 -19.66 -6.35
C PRO A 205 6.21 -18.39 -7.12
N ARG A 206 5.43 -18.53 -8.22
CA ARG A 206 4.87 -17.39 -8.95
C ARG A 206 3.89 -16.58 -8.11
N THR A 207 3.01 -17.23 -7.36
CA THR A 207 2.06 -16.54 -6.47
C THR A 207 2.79 -15.76 -5.38
N VAL A 208 3.80 -16.39 -4.76
CA VAL A 208 4.65 -15.73 -3.74
C VAL A 208 5.42 -14.56 -4.36
N GLY A 209 5.98 -14.73 -5.56
CA GLY A 209 6.62 -13.66 -6.32
C GLY A 209 5.67 -12.49 -6.62
N ALA A 210 4.44 -12.77 -7.07
CA ALA A 210 3.44 -11.76 -7.36
C ALA A 210 3.03 -10.96 -6.12
N LEU A 211 2.75 -11.65 -5.00
CA LEU A 211 2.49 -11.00 -3.71
C LEU A 211 3.69 -10.13 -3.28
N GLY A 212 4.91 -10.62 -3.49
CA GLY A 212 6.14 -9.89 -3.21
C GLY A 212 6.31 -8.62 -4.04
N ILE A 213 5.96 -8.67 -5.32
CA ILE A 213 5.95 -7.51 -6.22
C ILE A 213 4.96 -6.47 -5.70
N ILE A 214 3.71 -6.86 -5.44
CA ILE A 214 2.66 -5.96 -4.95
C ILE A 214 3.09 -5.31 -3.63
N ALA A 215 3.54 -6.12 -2.66
CA ALA A 215 3.98 -5.64 -1.35
C ALA A 215 5.16 -4.66 -1.46
N SER A 216 6.09 -4.91 -2.37
CA SER A 216 7.29 -4.06 -2.56
C SER A 216 6.98 -2.80 -3.35
N ALA A 217 6.08 -2.87 -4.33
CA ALA A 217 5.60 -1.70 -5.07
C ALA A 217 4.87 -0.74 -4.13
N MET A 218 4.01 -1.24 -3.24
CA MET A 218 3.36 -0.43 -2.20
C MET A 218 4.37 0.19 -1.23
N ASN A 219 5.41 -0.54 -0.83
CA ASN A 219 6.49 0.01 -0.01
C ASN A 219 7.25 1.14 -0.72
N CYS A 220 7.47 1.02 -2.03
CA CYS A 220 8.07 2.10 -2.82
C CYS A 220 7.12 3.31 -2.86
N TYR A 221 5.82 3.08 -3.08
CA TYR A 221 4.80 4.11 -3.11
C TYR A 221 4.73 4.90 -1.79
N PHE A 222 4.74 4.23 -0.63
CA PHE A 222 4.71 4.90 0.68
C PHE A 222 5.94 5.77 0.98
N LEU A 223 7.06 5.55 0.28
CA LEU A 223 8.28 6.35 0.43
C LEU A 223 8.36 7.52 -0.54
N LEU A 224 7.50 7.55 -1.57
CA LEU A 224 7.49 8.67 -2.51
C LEU A 224 6.95 9.92 -1.80
N PRO A 225 7.62 11.08 -1.95
CA PRO A 225 7.07 12.33 -1.46
C PRO A 225 5.75 12.63 -2.19
N SER A 226 4.83 13.32 -1.51
CA SER A 226 3.62 13.82 -2.13
C SER A 226 3.99 14.63 -3.38
N TYR A 227 3.52 14.17 -4.54
CA TYR A 227 3.68 14.94 -5.77
C TYR A 227 3.08 16.34 -5.57
N PRO A 228 3.76 17.41 -6.04
CA PRO A 228 3.19 18.75 -5.99
C PRO A 228 1.76 18.74 -6.52
N LYS A 229 0.82 19.30 -5.75
CA LYS A 229 -0.59 19.34 -6.17
C LYS A 229 -0.66 20.07 -7.50
N LEU A 230 -1.25 19.43 -8.51
CA LEU A 230 -1.62 20.10 -9.75
C LEU A 230 -2.44 21.32 -9.36
N ALA A 231 -1.99 22.52 -9.76
CA ALA A 231 -2.72 23.75 -9.48
C ALA A 231 -4.15 23.58 -9.97
N VAL A 232 -5.13 23.73 -9.07
CA VAL A 232 -6.56 23.49 -9.31
C VAL A 232 -7.09 24.56 -10.27
N LYS A 233 -6.83 24.36 -11.57
CA LYS A 233 -7.40 25.16 -12.64
C LYS A 233 -8.75 24.60 -13.08
N SER A 234 -9.02 23.31 -12.87
CA SER A 234 -10.23 22.63 -13.34
C SER A 234 -11.51 23.13 -12.67
N LYS A 235 -11.54 23.31 -11.34
CA LYS A 235 -12.73 23.84 -10.64
C LYS A 235 -13.02 25.31 -10.98
N GLN A 236 -11.98 26.13 -11.18
CA GLN A 236 -12.15 27.53 -11.54
C GLN A 236 -12.54 27.70 -13.01
N LEU A 237 -11.98 26.88 -13.91
CA LEU A 237 -12.32 26.88 -15.33
C LEU A 237 -13.75 26.39 -15.56
N ALA A 238 -14.15 25.29 -14.91
CA ALA A 238 -15.54 24.79 -14.96
C ALA A 238 -16.54 25.82 -14.40
N ARG A 239 -16.19 26.53 -13.32
CA ARG A 239 -17.03 27.62 -12.79
C ARG A 239 -17.10 28.81 -13.75
N LYS A 240 -16.00 29.13 -14.46
CA LYS A 240 -15.96 30.22 -15.44
C LYS A 240 -16.74 29.87 -16.72
N GLU A 241 -16.62 28.64 -17.22
CA GLU A 241 -17.43 28.13 -18.34
C GLU A 241 -18.91 28.09 -18.00
N TYR A 242 -19.28 27.62 -16.80
CA TYR A 242 -20.66 27.64 -16.32
C TYR A 242 -21.23 29.07 -16.24
N LEU A 243 -20.44 30.02 -15.74
CA LEU A 243 -20.84 31.43 -15.67
C LEU A 243 -20.93 32.06 -17.06
N LEU A 244 -20.03 31.73 -17.99
CA LEU A 244 -20.08 32.20 -19.38
C LEU A 244 -21.30 31.64 -20.12
N LEU A 245 -21.59 30.34 -20.00
CA LEU A 245 -22.78 29.70 -20.59
C LEU A 245 -24.08 30.28 -20.03
N ARG A 246 -24.09 30.70 -18.76
CA ARG A 246 -25.23 31.40 -18.14
C ARG A 246 -25.36 32.84 -18.64
N GLN A 247 -24.26 33.51 -18.95
CA GLN A 247 -24.23 34.92 -19.37
C GLN A 247 -24.53 35.07 -20.88
N THR A 248 -24.25 34.06 -21.70
CA THR A 248 -24.53 34.06 -23.14
C THR A 248 -25.91 33.51 -23.52
N GLY A 249 -26.76 33.15 -22.55
CA GLY A 249 -28.13 32.65 -22.82
C GLY A 249 -28.21 31.30 -23.53
N LEU A 250 -27.08 30.60 -23.70
CA LEU A 250 -26.98 29.33 -24.45
C LEU A 250 -27.38 28.09 -23.63
N TRP A 251 -27.82 28.28 -22.40
CA TRP A 251 -28.24 27.19 -21.50
C TRP A 251 -29.42 26.36 -22.03
N GLY A 252 -30.20 26.88 -22.98
CA GLY A 252 -31.34 26.20 -23.58
C GLY A 252 -31.05 25.29 -24.78
N MET A 253 -29.82 25.31 -25.34
CA MET A 253 -29.57 24.68 -26.66
C MET A 253 -28.72 23.39 -26.60
N GLN A 254 -28.08 23.08 -25.47
CA GLN A 254 -27.21 21.89 -25.32
C GLN A 254 -27.83 20.71 -24.57
N ILE A 255 -29.05 20.86 -24.01
CA ILE A 255 -29.74 19.78 -23.30
C ILE A 255 -30.31 18.73 -24.28
N ASN A 256 -30.61 19.09 -25.54
CA ASN A 256 -31.23 18.16 -26.49
C ASN A 256 -30.27 17.16 -27.16
N VAL A 257 -28.94 17.32 -27.03
CA VAL A 257 -27.96 16.42 -27.70
C VAL A 257 -27.36 15.40 -26.72
N LEU A 258 -27.43 15.68 -25.41
CA LEU A 258 -26.89 14.79 -24.38
C LEU A 258 -27.92 13.83 -23.80
N ASP A 259 -29.23 14.02 -24.05
CA ASP A 259 -30.27 13.14 -23.50
C ASP A 259 -30.49 11.86 -24.33
N GLU A 260 -30.54 11.98 -25.67
CA GLU A 260 -30.76 10.81 -26.55
C GLU A 260 -29.61 9.79 -26.50
N THR A 261 -28.36 10.28 -26.49
CA THR A 261 -27.17 9.40 -26.44
C THR A 261 -27.00 8.72 -25.07
N PHE A 262 -27.51 9.32 -23.99
CA PHE A 262 -27.37 8.79 -22.64
C PHE A 262 -28.50 7.80 -22.28
N LEU A 263 -29.69 7.97 -22.88
CA LEU A 263 -30.81 7.05 -22.74
C LEU A 263 -30.64 5.76 -23.56
N GLU A 264 -30.02 5.80 -24.75
CA GLU A 264 -29.70 4.58 -25.50
C GLU A 264 -28.68 3.68 -24.79
N LEU A 265 -27.71 4.27 -24.09
CA LEU A 265 -26.68 3.52 -23.34
C LEU A 265 -27.23 2.85 -22.07
N PHE A 266 -28.32 3.37 -21.48
CA PHE A 266 -28.93 2.80 -20.28
C PHE A 266 -30.04 1.76 -20.55
N ASN A 267 -30.62 1.73 -21.75
CA ASN A 267 -31.66 0.75 -22.11
C ASN A 267 -31.11 -0.62 -22.57
N LEU A 268 -29.79 -0.78 -22.72
CA LEU A 268 -29.17 -2.05 -23.13
C LEU A 268 -28.89 -3.04 -21.98
N SER A 269 -29.20 -2.71 -20.72
CA SER A 269 -28.94 -3.61 -19.57
C SER A 269 -30.19 -4.15 -18.87
N ILE A 270 -31.39 -4.05 -19.45
CA ILE A 270 -32.57 -4.77 -18.96
C ILE A 270 -33.22 -5.54 -20.12
N LYS A 271 -32.63 -6.68 -20.48
CA LYS A 271 -33.37 -7.75 -21.16
C LYS A 271 -33.39 -8.97 -20.25
N ARG A 272 -34.40 -9.01 -19.36
CA ARG A 272 -34.80 -10.22 -18.63
C ARG A 272 -35.21 -11.28 -19.64
N LYS A 273 -34.79 -12.51 -19.37
CA LYS A 273 -35.22 -13.74 -20.04
C LYS A 273 -36.66 -14.09 -19.64
N GLY A 274 -37.47 -14.40 -20.64
CA GLY A 274 -38.62 -15.32 -20.59
C GLY A 274 -40.02 -14.69 -20.75
N PRO A 275 -41.05 -15.45 -21.19
CA PRO A 275 -41.06 -16.75 -21.84
C PRO A 275 -41.55 -16.67 -23.31
N THR A 276 -41.18 -17.69 -24.08
CA THR A 276 -41.75 -18.03 -25.39
C THR A 276 -43.05 -18.79 -25.19
N GLU A 277 -44.17 -18.25 -25.65
CA GLU A 277 -45.37 -19.00 -26.02
C GLU A 277 -46.01 -18.33 -27.25
N ASP A 278 -46.03 -19.13 -28.32
CA ASP A 278 -47.07 -19.33 -29.33
C ASP A 278 -47.64 -18.15 -30.14
N ALA A 279 -47.47 -18.22 -31.47
CA ALA A 279 -48.58 -18.64 -32.34
C ALA A 279 -48.18 -18.72 -33.83
N SER A 280 -48.69 -19.79 -34.45
CA SER A 280 -49.16 -19.88 -35.84
C SER A 280 -48.17 -19.77 -37.00
N SER A 281 -47.75 -20.93 -37.52
CA SER A 281 -48.05 -21.40 -38.89
C SER A 281 -47.87 -22.91 -38.95
#